data_AF-A0A660VSR5-F1
#
_entry.id   AF-A0A660VSR5-F1
#
_cell.length_a   1.000
_cell.length_b   1.000
_cell.length_c   1.000
_cell.angle_alpha   90.00
_cell.angle_beta   90.00
_cell.angle_gamma   90.00
#
_symmetry.space_group_name_H-M   'P 1'
#
loop_
_entity.id
_entity.type
_entity.pdbx_description
1 polymer ?
#
loop_
_entity_poly.entity_id
_entity_poly.type
_entity_poly.pdbx_seq_one_letter_code
_entity_poly.pdbx_strand_id
1 'polypeptide(L)'
;MTIEFECPHCGLVIEAPDRTAGRKASCPGCGAPVTVPSAAPRRSARPPRTARRSSRRRRRPDDYGPGPGGGSSRRRRRPDSYDDLPPGAEEEGFYEEGPNYLLIGGAAGAVLLLIIILLLIMRTPGPSSSPASGTQGPPAAVSLSPSPTPTPTPAVNTAALMAALSSIASTPLSVRDALIRRKAAVLFGAGKASIGALVENGVGSDNPDIRYVADYLLAALTGRKSKEDLLYEEDETKVEEGRAWWRDWWNDVKDSPLEDIVRPGVDPGNTKRAVLALALGYFRDRGTVPFLFDLMEDSDTEVRAAAYESVVRLLKNDRFGYDPSASLPLITETVKKYREWWDSVKAAYDFSRPEDFLPPPPAAEPPAPPPDAG
;
A
#
# COMPACT_ATOMS: atom_id res chain seq x y z
N MET A 1 -18.72 25.62 -0.50
CA MET A 1 -17.76 25.58 -1.61
C MET A 1 -16.36 25.64 -1.00
N THR A 2 -15.34 25.15 -1.71
CA THR A 2 -13.93 25.23 -1.33
C THR A 2 -13.27 26.38 -2.11
N ILE A 3 -12.31 27.06 -1.47
CA ILE A 3 -11.47 28.12 -2.04
C ILE A 3 -10.07 27.54 -2.16
N GLU A 4 -9.50 27.56 -3.36
CA GLU A 4 -8.12 27.16 -3.63
C GLU A 4 -7.23 28.40 -3.73
N PHE A 5 -6.10 28.41 -3.04
CA PHE A 5 -5.13 29.49 -3.12
C PHE A 5 -3.71 29.02 -2.77
N GLU A 6 -2.70 29.69 -3.29
CA GLU A 6 -1.29 29.35 -3.06
C GLU A 6 -0.74 30.04 -1.80
N CYS A 7 0.09 29.31 -1.03
CA CYS A 7 0.80 29.87 0.10
C CYS A 7 1.90 30.85 -0.37
N PRO A 8 1.93 32.11 0.10
CA PRO A 8 2.92 33.10 -0.32
C PRO A 8 4.34 32.81 0.19
N HIS A 9 4.49 31.87 1.13
CA HIS A 9 5.79 31.51 1.71
C HIS A 9 6.44 30.30 1.03
N CYS A 10 5.65 29.31 0.61
CA CYS A 10 6.19 28.04 0.10
C CYS A 10 5.55 27.56 -1.22
N GLY A 11 4.59 28.31 -1.79
CA GLY A 11 3.95 27.98 -3.07
C GLY A 11 2.96 26.82 -3.05
N LEU A 12 2.76 26.15 -1.90
CA LEU A 12 1.83 25.03 -1.79
C LEU A 12 0.38 25.53 -2.01
N VAL A 13 -0.36 24.86 -2.90
CA VAL A 13 -1.80 25.08 -3.11
C VAL A 13 -2.56 24.54 -1.89
N ILE A 14 -3.37 25.40 -1.26
CA ILE A 14 -4.17 25.09 -0.07
C ILE A 14 -5.64 25.16 -0.44
N GLU A 15 -6.40 24.12 -0.09
CA GLU A 15 -7.86 24.13 -0.16
C GLU A 15 -8.45 24.51 1.20
N ALA A 16 -9.30 25.54 1.23
CA ALA A 16 -9.96 25.99 2.45
C ALA A 16 -11.48 26.06 2.27
N PRO A 17 -12.30 25.71 3.29
CA PRO A 17 -13.75 25.91 3.23
C PRO A 17 -14.12 27.40 3.11
N ASP A 18 -15.18 27.72 2.36
CA ASP A 18 -15.69 29.10 2.18
C ASP A 18 -15.89 29.85 3.52
N ARG A 19 -16.33 29.13 4.57
CA ARG A 19 -16.53 29.68 5.93
C ARG A 19 -15.25 30.21 6.60
N THR A 20 -14.08 29.85 6.08
CA THR A 20 -12.78 30.34 6.57
C THR A 20 -12.23 31.51 5.75
N ALA A 21 -12.95 31.96 4.72
CA ALA A 21 -12.63 33.16 3.96
C ALA A 21 -12.36 34.37 4.87
N GLY A 22 -11.21 35.02 4.69
CA GLY A 22 -10.76 36.17 5.47
C GLY A 22 -10.16 35.83 6.85
N ARG A 23 -10.10 34.56 7.26
CA ARG A 23 -9.46 34.14 8.52
C ARG A 23 -8.00 33.72 8.30
N LYS A 24 -7.21 33.78 9.36
CA LYS A 24 -5.85 33.24 9.39
C LYS A 24 -5.88 31.73 9.64
N ALA A 25 -5.12 30.98 8.87
CA ALA A 25 -4.90 29.54 9.02
C ALA A 25 -3.40 29.25 8.88
N SER A 26 -2.90 28.19 9.49
CA SER A 26 -1.49 27.78 9.33
C SER A 26 -1.33 26.96 8.04
N CYS A 27 -0.30 27.27 7.25
CA CYS A 27 0.05 26.50 6.06
C CYS A 27 0.46 25.07 6.45
N PRO A 28 -0.09 24.01 5.83
CA PRO A 28 0.31 22.63 6.13
C PRO A 28 1.72 22.28 5.63
N GLY A 29 2.26 23.03 4.66
CA GLY A 29 3.62 22.83 4.15
C GLY A 29 4.71 23.44 5.02
N CYS A 30 4.61 24.73 5.35
CA CYS A 30 5.66 25.47 6.07
C CYS A 30 5.28 25.95 7.48
N GLY A 31 4.02 25.77 7.91
CA GLY A 31 3.53 26.22 9.22
C GLY A 31 3.27 27.72 9.34
N ALA A 32 3.69 28.55 8.37
CA ALA A 32 3.50 30.00 8.41
C ALA A 32 2.00 30.37 8.41
N PRO A 33 1.60 31.43 9.13
CA PRO A 33 0.21 31.89 9.15
C PRO A 33 -0.16 32.57 7.82
N VAL A 34 -1.14 32.01 7.13
CA VAL A 34 -1.66 32.49 5.85
C VAL A 34 -3.09 33.00 6.02
N THR A 35 -3.48 34.05 5.30
CA THR A 35 -4.86 34.55 5.32
C THR A 35 -5.62 33.97 4.13
N VAL A 36 -6.73 33.27 4.38
CA VAL A 36 -7.58 32.73 3.32
C VAL A 36 -8.21 33.90 2.56
N PRO A 37 -8.06 34.00 1.22
CA PRO A 37 -8.62 35.12 0.47
C PRO A 37 -10.15 35.14 0.60
N SER A 38 -10.69 36.30 0.96
CA SER A 38 -12.13 36.50 0.95
C SER A 38 -12.56 36.72 -0.50
N ALA A 39 -13.42 35.85 -1.03
CA ALA A 39 -13.96 36.02 -2.36
C ALA A 39 -14.54 37.44 -2.46
N ALA A 40 -13.98 38.25 -3.36
CA ALA A 40 -14.46 39.60 -3.60
C ALA A 40 -15.97 39.53 -3.79
N PRO A 41 -16.77 40.38 -3.09
CA PRO A 41 -18.21 40.28 -3.10
C PRO A 41 -18.66 40.27 -4.56
N ARG A 42 -19.15 39.11 -5.01
CA ARG A 42 -19.74 39.00 -6.34
C ARG A 42 -20.86 40.01 -6.34
N ARG A 43 -20.66 41.14 -7.03
CA ARG A 43 -21.71 42.12 -7.31
C ARG A 43 -22.89 41.32 -7.81
N SER A 44 -23.92 41.24 -6.99
CA SER A 44 -25.12 40.47 -7.26
C SER A 44 -25.60 40.87 -8.65
N ALA A 45 -25.46 39.94 -9.59
CA ALA A 45 -25.96 40.12 -10.94
C ALA A 45 -27.46 40.35 -10.80
N ARG A 46 -27.85 41.59 -11.07
CA ARG A 46 -29.23 42.06 -11.10
C ARG A 46 -30.05 41.04 -11.92
N PRO A 47 -31.11 40.44 -11.36
CA PRO A 47 -31.86 39.42 -12.08
C PRO A 47 -32.42 40.01 -13.39
N PRO A 48 -32.46 39.24 -14.48
CA PRO A 48 -32.99 39.72 -15.74
C PRO A 48 -34.48 40.05 -15.58
N ARG A 49 -34.83 41.33 -15.78
CA ARG A 49 -36.21 41.75 -16.02
C ARG A 49 -36.59 41.30 -17.43
N THR A 50 -37.33 40.19 -17.54
CA THR A 50 -38.08 39.85 -18.76
C THR A 50 -39.56 39.66 -18.36
N ALA A 51 -40.35 40.72 -18.58
CA ALA A 51 -41.47 40.75 -19.55
C ALA A 51 -42.58 39.74 -19.22
N ARG A 52 -43.63 40.09 -18.48
CA ARG A 52 -44.81 40.86 -18.94
C ARG A 52 -45.27 40.53 -20.38
N ARG A 53 -46.03 39.45 -20.55
CA ARG A 53 -47.08 39.25 -21.58
C ARG A 53 -47.91 38.02 -21.17
N SER A 54 -49.06 38.18 -20.52
CA SER A 54 -50.40 38.31 -21.11
C SER A 54 -50.83 37.15 -22.04
N SER A 55 -51.52 36.16 -21.50
CA SER A 55 -52.80 35.62 -22.01
C SER A 55 -53.30 34.54 -21.05
N ARG A 56 -54.40 34.77 -20.33
CA ARG A 56 -55.76 34.36 -20.72
C ARG A 56 -55.90 32.89 -21.10
N ARG A 57 -56.20 32.06 -20.09
CA ARG A 57 -57.26 31.03 -20.11
C ARG A 57 -57.62 30.72 -18.66
N ARG A 58 -58.63 31.40 -18.11
CA ARG A 58 -60.06 31.02 -18.08
C ARG A 58 -60.32 29.72 -17.30
N ARG A 59 -60.99 29.93 -16.15
CA ARG A 59 -62.02 29.09 -15.49
C ARG A 59 -61.48 27.78 -14.88
N ARG A 60 -61.70 27.50 -13.60
CA ARG A 60 -62.98 27.53 -12.88
C ARG A 60 -62.76 27.72 -11.35
N PRO A 61 -63.63 28.48 -10.66
CA PRO A 61 -63.78 28.46 -9.21
C PRO A 61 -64.66 27.28 -8.78
N ASP A 62 -64.62 26.96 -7.47
CA ASP A 62 -65.61 26.28 -6.62
C ASP A 62 -64.81 25.47 -5.56
N ASP A 63 -64.54 26.04 -4.39
CA ASP A 63 -65.43 26.05 -3.22
C ASP A 63 -65.42 24.69 -2.49
N TYR A 64 -64.58 24.57 -1.45
CA TYR A 64 -64.81 23.69 -0.29
C TYR A 64 -63.97 24.20 0.89
N GLY A 65 -64.67 24.60 1.96
CA GLY A 65 -64.14 25.37 3.09
C GLY A 65 -63.38 24.58 4.17
N PRO A 66 -62.97 25.28 5.25
CA PRO A 66 -62.18 24.71 6.33
C PRO A 66 -63.09 24.09 7.40
N GLY A 67 -62.99 22.77 7.58
CA GLY A 67 -63.54 22.05 8.72
C GLY A 67 -62.47 21.82 9.79
N PRO A 68 -62.69 22.20 11.05
CA PRO A 68 -61.82 21.86 12.17
C PRO A 68 -62.30 20.58 12.87
N GLY A 69 -61.37 19.73 13.27
CA GLY A 69 -61.62 18.79 14.37
C GLY A 69 -61.16 17.35 14.15
N GLY A 70 -60.59 16.80 15.22
CA GLY A 70 -60.45 15.37 15.47
C GLY A 70 -59.33 14.71 14.67
N GLY A 71 -58.25 14.25 15.27
CA GLY A 71 -58.26 13.37 16.43
C GLY A 71 -57.67 12.04 15.98
N SER A 72 -56.65 11.59 16.71
CA SER A 72 -56.15 10.21 16.79
C SER A 72 -56.02 9.41 15.48
N SER A 73 -54.79 9.00 15.16
CA SER A 73 -54.42 7.61 15.42
C SER A 73 -53.03 7.30 14.90
N ARG A 74 -52.31 6.58 15.76
CA ARG A 74 -51.18 5.73 15.46
C ARG A 74 -51.30 5.08 14.08
N ARG A 75 -50.40 5.43 13.16
CA ARG A 75 -49.86 4.46 12.21
C ARG A 75 -48.36 4.64 12.12
N ARG A 76 -47.68 3.62 12.66
CA ARG A 76 -46.28 3.29 12.41
C ARG A 76 -46.03 3.43 10.91
N ARG A 77 -45.21 4.39 10.52
CA ARG A 77 -44.57 4.40 9.20
C ARG A 77 -43.52 3.30 9.22
N ARG A 78 -43.93 2.14 8.74
CA ARG A 78 -43.05 1.11 8.19
C ARG A 78 -42.67 1.60 6.79
N PRO A 79 -41.39 1.81 6.46
CA PRO A 79 -40.98 1.98 5.08
C PRO A 79 -40.84 0.57 4.47
N ASP A 80 -41.96 0.05 3.96
CA ASP A 80 -41.97 -1.06 3.02
C ASP A 80 -42.02 -0.46 1.60
N SER A 81 -41.42 -1.18 0.64
CA SER A 81 -41.55 -1.05 -0.81
C SER A 81 -40.45 -0.26 -1.54
N TYR A 82 -39.31 -0.93 -1.70
CA TYR A 82 -38.52 -0.87 -2.95
C TYR A 82 -38.91 -2.10 -3.79
N ASP A 83 -40.11 -2.11 -4.36
CA ASP A 83 -40.61 -3.20 -5.24
C ASP A 83 -40.98 -2.72 -6.65
N ASP A 84 -40.44 -1.58 -7.10
CA ASP A 84 -40.59 -1.10 -8.49
C ASP A 84 -39.23 -1.10 -9.22
N LEU A 85 -38.49 -2.22 -9.13
CA LEU A 85 -37.46 -2.54 -10.12
C LEU A 85 -38.09 -3.47 -11.18
N PRO A 86 -38.01 -3.11 -12.47
CA PRO A 86 -38.61 -3.91 -13.53
C PRO A 86 -38.01 -5.33 -13.56
N PRO A 87 -38.84 -6.38 -13.61
CA PRO A 87 -38.34 -7.74 -13.83
C PRO A 87 -37.96 -7.87 -15.31
N GLY A 88 -36.66 -8.02 -15.61
CA GLY A 88 -36.24 -8.31 -16.98
C GLY A 88 -34.86 -7.82 -17.42
N ALA A 89 -33.89 -7.72 -16.51
CA ALA A 89 -32.48 -7.76 -16.89
C ALA A 89 -31.87 -8.99 -16.23
N GLU A 90 -32.30 -10.16 -16.71
CA GLU A 90 -31.48 -11.35 -16.63
C GLU A 90 -30.20 -11.03 -17.41
N GLU A 91 -29.12 -10.70 -16.70
CA GLU A 91 -27.78 -10.80 -17.25
C GLU A 91 -27.50 -12.28 -17.49
N GLU A 92 -28.01 -12.79 -18.61
CA GLU A 92 -27.47 -13.99 -19.23
C GLU A 92 -26.00 -13.70 -19.53
N GLY A 93 -25.13 -14.22 -18.66
CA GLY A 93 -23.71 -14.31 -18.91
C GLY A 93 -23.47 -15.06 -20.21
N PHE A 94 -23.31 -14.30 -21.28
CA PHE A 94 -22.86 -14.76 -22.58
C PHE A 94 -21.37 -15.15 -22.47
N TYR A 95 -21.12 -16.33 -21.93
CA TYR A 95 -19.87 -17.03 -22.17
C TYR A 95 -19.97 -17.57 -23.60
N GLU A 96 -19.48 -16.79 -24.57
CA GLU A 96 -19.15 -17.35 -25.88
C GLU A 96 -18.16 -18.49 -25.65
N GLU A 97 -18.62 -19.71 -25.89
CA GLU A 97 -17.78 -20.87 -26.11
C GLU A 97 -16.82 -20.55 -27.26
N GLY A 98 -15.65 -20.01 -26.91
CA GLY A 98 -14.57 -19.80 -27.85
C GLY A 98 -14.19 -21.13 -28.50
N PRO A 99 -14.00 -21.17 -29.83
CA PRO A 99 -13.73 -22.40 -30.56
C PRO A 99 -12.46 -23.09 -30.01
N ASN A 100 -12.51 -24.42 -30.00
CA ASN A 100 -11.49 -25.38 -29.55
C ASN A 100 -10.05 -25.12 -30.04
N TYR A 101 -9.38 -24.06 -29.59
CA TYR A 101 -7.95 -23.82 -29.83
C TYR A 101 -7.05 -24.76 -29.01
N LEU A 102 -7.61 -25.48 -28.03
CA LEU A 102 -6.85 -26.37 -27.15
C LEU A 102 -6.32 -27.63 -27.86
N LEU A 103 -6.93 -28.05 -28.97
CA LEU A 103 -6.49 -29.25 -29.71
C LEU A 103 -5.48 -28.95 -30.83
N ILE A 104 -5.43 -27.72 -31.36
CA ILE A 104 -4.48 -27.34 -32.41
C ILE A 104 -3.18 -26.74 -31.81
N GLY A 105 -3.26 -26.11 -30.63
CA GLY A 105 -2.07 -25.56 -29.94
C GLY A 105 -1.14 -26.62 -29.32
N GLY A 106 -1.66 -27.81 -28.99
CA GLY A 106 -0.89 -28.86 -28.31
C GLY A 106 0.25 -29.44 -29.16
N ALA A 107 0.03 -29.63 -30.47
CA ALA A 107 1.05 -30.18 -31.36
C ALA A 107 2.19 -29.19 -31.63
N ALA A 108 1.87 -27.90 -31.84
CA ALA A 108 2.87 -26.86 -32.04
C ALA A 108 3.71 -26.62 -30.77
N GLY A 109 3.07 -26.65 -29.60
CA GLY A 109 3.77 -26.51 -28.31
C GLY A 109 4.73 -27.68 -28.03
N ALA A 110 4.34 -28.92 -28.34
CA ALA A 110 5.19 -30.10 -28.14
C ALA A 110 6.43 -30.09 -29.05
N VAL A 111 6.28 -29.65 -30.31
CA VAL A 111 7.40 -29.50 -31.24
C VAL A 111 8.37 -28.41 -30.77
N LEU A 112 7.85 -27.25 -30.32
CA LEU A 112 8.69 -26.17 -29.80
C LEU A 112 9.47 -26.61 -28.55
N LEU A 113 8.83 -27.34 -27.64
CA LEU A 113 9.44 -27.85 -26.42
C LEU A 113 10.52 -28.91 -26.72
N LEU A 114 10.30 -29.79 -27.70
CA LEU A 114 11.32 -30.72 -28.18
C LEU A 114 12.53 -30.01 -28.80
N ILE A 115 12.32 -28.94 -29.58
CA ILE A 115 13.41 -28.13 -30.14
C ILE A 115 14.24 -27.46 -29.04
N ILE A 116 13.59 -26.93 -28.00
CA ILE A 116 14.28 -26.32 -26.85
C ILE A 116 15.10 -27.37 -26.09
N ILE A 117 14.56 -28.56 -25.84
CA ILE A 117 15.28 -29.66 -25.20
C ILE A 117 16.49 -30.08 -26.06
N LEU A 118 16.32 -30.19 -27.38
CA LEU A 118 17.41 -30.52 -28.29
C LEU A 118 18.53 -29.47 -28.24
N LEU A 119 18.18 -28.18 -28.23
CA LEU A 119 19.14 -27.08 -28.11
C LEU A 119 19.88 -27.07 -26.77
N LEU A 120 19.22 -27.46 -25.67
CA LEU A 120 19.86 -27.60 -24.37
C LEU A 120 20.84 -28.78 -24.33
N ILE A 121 20.50 -29.92 -24.93
CA ILE A 121 21.40 -31.07 -25.04
C ILE A 121 22.63 -30.70 -25.88
N MET A 122 22.44 -30.01 -27.02
CA MET A 122 23.55 -29.57 -27.88
C MET A 122 24.43 -28.47 -27.25
N ARG A 123 23.96 -27.77 -26.22
CA ARG A 123 24.74 -26.75 -25.49
C ARG A 123 25.52 -27.29 -24.30
N THR A 124 25.42 -28.58 -23.97
CA THR A 124 26.27 -29.15 -22.92
C THR A 124 27.73 -29.17 -23.40
N PRO A 125 28.64 -28.38 -22.78
CA PRO A 125 30.05 -28.38 -23.15
C PRO A 125 30.63 -29.74 -22.79
N GLY A 126 31.32 -30.36 -23.75
CA GLY A 126 31.97 -31.65 -23.53
C GLY A 126 32.93 -31.62 -22.32
N PRO A 127 33.16 -32.77 -21.67
CA PRO A 127 34.01 -32.86 -20.48
C PRO A 127 35.44 -32.44 -20.84
N SER A 128 35.78 -31.19 -20.50
CA SER A 128 37.13 -30.67 -20.59
C SER A 128 38.00 -31.37 -19.56
N SER A 129 38.95 -32.15 -20.06
CA SER A 129 40.04 -32.77 -19.31
C SER A 129 40.87 -31.72 -18.56
N SER A 130 40.84 -31.79 -17.23
CA SER A 130 41.68 -30.99 -16.34
C SER A 130 43.16 -31.34 -16.50
N PRO A 131 44.07 -30.35 -16.64
CA PRO A 131 45.50 -30.58 -16.47
C PRO A 131 45.92 -30.51 -14.98
N ALA A 132 47.04 -31.18 -14.74
CA ALA A 132 47.63 -31.55 -13.47
C ALA A 132 47.88 -30.42 -12.46
N SER A 133 47.59 -30.79 -11.21
CA SER A 133 48.16 -30.38 -9.93
C SER A 133 49.49 -29.61 -9.96
N GLY A 134 49.42 -28.33 -9.62
CA GLY A 134 50.53 -27.56 -9.07
C GLY A 134 50.42 -27.51 -7.55
N THR A 135 51.39 -28.10 -6.86
CA THR A 135 51.54 -28.13 -5.40
C THR A 135 51.76 -26.71 -4.85
N GLN A 136 50.70 -26.06 -4.38
CA GLN A 136 50.80 -24.86 -3.54
C GLN A 136 50.88 -25.28 -2.06
N GLY A 137 51.85 -24.70 -1.36
CA GLY A 137 52.11 -24.97 0.06
C GLY A 137 50.94 -24.60 0.97
N PRO A 138 50.96 -25.09 2.23
CA PRO A 138 49.86 -24.91 3.17
C PRO A 138 49.57 -23.41 3.40
N PRO A 139 48.35 -22.94 3.16
CA PRO A 139 47.99 -21.58 3.50
C PRO A 139 48.08 -21.42 5.02
N ALA A 140 48.78 -20.37 5.45
CA ALA A 140 48.84 -19.96 6.84
C ALA A 140 47.42 -19.94 7.43
N ALA A 141 47.24 -20.57 8.59
CA ALA A 141 45.98 -20.66 9.29
C ALA A 141 45.40 -19.25 9.52
N VAL A 142 44.46 -18.85 8.67
CA VAL A 142 43.66 -17.64 8.87
C VAL A 142 42.84 -17.89 10.12
N SER A 143 43.18 -17.17 11.18
CA SER A 143 42.45 -17.18 12.45
C SER A 143 41.01 -16.70 12.15
N LEU A 144 40.09 -17.66 12.04
CA LEU A 144 38.67 -17.40 11.90
C LEU A 144 38.22 -16.70 13.18
N SER A 145 37.95 -15.39 13.08
CA SER A 145 37.30 -14.66 14.16
C SER A 145 35.97 -15.35 14.47
N PRO A 146 35.61 -15.51 15.75
CA PRO A 146 34.39 -16.22 16.14
C PRO A 146 33.19 -15.55 15.46
N SER A 147 32.33 -16.36 14.83
CA SER A 147 31.08 -15.88 14.23
C SER A 147 30.32 -15.05 15.27
N PRO A 148 29.84 -13.84 14.92
CA PRO A 148 29.11 -12.99 15.84
C PRO A 148 27.89 -13.77 16.37
N THR A 149 27.70 -13.72 17.69
CA THR A 149 26.51 -14.29 18.34
C THR A 149 25.27 -13.59 17.76
N PRO A 150 24.23 -14.33 17.34
CA PRO A 150 23.05 -13.71 16.75
C PRO A 150 22.41 -12.73 17.74
N THR A 151 22.19 -11.50 17.31
CA THR A 151 21.47 -10.48 18.09
C THR A 151 20.07 -11.02 18.44
N PRO A 152 19.64 -10.95 19.71
CA PRO A 152 18.33 -11.45 20.10
C PRO A 152 17.22 -10.71 19.35
N THR A 153 16.28 -11.46 18.77
CA THR A 153 15.12 -10.91 18.08
C THR A 153 14.29 -10.06 19.05
N PRO A 154 13.88 -8.83 18.69
CA PRO A 154 13.05 -8.01 19.54
C PRO A 154 11.73 -8.72 19.88
N ALA A 155 11.42 -8.82 21.17
CA ALA A 155 10.15 -9.38 21.62
C ALA A 155 8.99 -8.43 21.25
N VAL A 156 7.86 -9.01 20.84
CA VAL A 156 6.64 -8.24 20.55
C VAL A 156 6.08 -7.69 21.86
N ASN A 157 5.85 -6.38 21.93
CA ASN A 157 5.07 -5.80 23.02
C ASN A 157 3.58 -5.96 22.70
N THR A 158 2.98 -7.07 23.12
CA THR A 158 1.58 -7.42 22.84
C THR A 158 0.61 -6.33 23.29
N ALA A 159 0.86 -5.70 24.44
CA ALA A 159 0.01 -4.61 24.92
C ALA A 159 0.04 -3.40 23.97
N ALA A 160 1.22 -3.01 23.50
CA ALA A 160 1.36 -1.92 22.53
C ALA A 160 0.75 -2.27 21.16
N LEU A 161 0.91 -3.53 20.71
CA LEU A 161 0.28 -4.03 19.49
C LEU A 161 -1.25 -3.91 19.58
N MET A 162 -1.86 -4.44 20.65
CA MET A 162 -3.31 -4.39 20.83
C MET A 162 -3.84 -2.96 20.96
N ALA A 163 -3.10 -2.08 21.65
CA ALA A 163 -3.42 -0.65 21.70
C ALA A 163 -3.37 0.02 20.32
N ALA A 164 -2.39 -0.35 19.47
CA ALA A 164 -2.30 0.14 18.10
C ALA A 164 -3.47 -0.36 17.24
N LEU A 165 -3.78 -1.67 17.29
CA LEU A 165 -4.91 -2.26 16.56
C LEU A 165 -6.25 -1.64 16.98
N SER A 166 -6.49 -1.48 18.28
CA SER A 166 -7.70 -0.84 18.80
C SER A 166 -7.84 0.62 18.35
N SER A 167 -6.72 1.36 18.32
CA SER A 167 -6.71 2.75 17.80
C SER A 167 -7.03 2.81 16.30
N ILE A 168 -6.58 1.83 15.51
CA ILE A 168 -6.84 1.76 14.06
C ILE A 168 -8.29 1.34 13.79
N ALA A 169 -8.77 0.35 14.53
CA ALA A 169 -10.14 -0.17 14.49
C ALA A 169 -11.18 0.94 14.71
N SER A 170 -10.98 1.76 15.75
CA SER A 170 -11.87 2.88 16.10
C SER A 170 -11.75 4.11 15.19
N THR A 171 -10.81 4.11 14.23
CA THR A 171 -10.60 5.25 13.32
C THR A 171 -11.44 5.08 12.05
N PRO A 172 -12.08 6.16 11.54
CA PRO A 172 -12.79 6.13 10.27
C PRO A 172 -11.91 5.62 9.12
N LEU A 173 -12.48 4.84 8.20
CA LEU A 173 -11.77 4.23 7.08
C LEU A 173 -10.89 5.24 6.30
N SER A 174 -11.43 6.45 6.05
CA SER A 174 -10.72 7.53 5.34
C SER A 174 -9.41 8.00 5.96
N VAL A 175 -9.18 7.75 7.25
CA VAL A 175 -7.96 8.18 7.98
C VAL A 175 -7.13 6.98 8.44
N ARG A 176 -7.63 5.75 8.20
CA ARG A 176 -7.06 4.52 8.73
C ARG A 176 -5.64 4.29 8.19
N ASP A 177 -5.43 4.53 6.90
CA ASP A 177 -4.12 4.34 6.26
C ASP A 177 -3.06 5.22 6.88
N ALA A 178 -3.33 6.52 7.04
CA ALA A 178 -2.43 7.47 7.69
C ALA A 178 -2.12 7.06 9.15
N LEU A 179 -3.05 6.41 9.85
CA LEU A 179 -2.80 5.89 11.19
C LEU A 179 -1.97 4.60 11.17
N ILE A 180 -2.22 3.68 10.24
CA ILE A 180 -1.38 2.49 10.01
C ILE A 180 0.06 2.93 9.76
N ARG A 181 0.30 3.91 8.88
CA ARG A 181 1.65 4.45 8.63
C ARG A 181 2.32 4.96 9.90
N ARG A 182 1.61 5.75 10.71
CA ARG A 182 2.12 6.27 12.00
C ARG A 182 2.38 5.19 13.05
N LYS A 183 1.66 4.07 13.00
CA LYS A 183 1.77 2.96 13.95
C LYS A 183 2.61 1.79 13.42
N ALA A 184 3.12 1.85 12.19
CA ALA A 184 3.85 0.78 11.54
C ALA A 184 5.05 0.27 12.37
N ALA A 185 5.75 1.17 13.08
CA ALA A 185 6.81 0.78 14.01
C ALA A 185 6.34 -0.17 15.12
N VAL A 186 5.15 0.09 15.67
CA VAL A 186 4.56 -0.74 16.74
C VAL A 186 3.98 -2.03 16.15
N LEU A 187 3.38 -1.95 14.96
CA LEU A 187 2.75 -3.09 14.30
C LEU A 187 3.76 -4.10 13.76
N PHE A 188 4.93 -3.66 13.30
CA PHE A 188 5.87 -4.48 12.52
C PHE A 188 7.30 -4.47 13.03
N GLY A 189 7.64 -3.64 14.02
CA GLY A 189 9.01 -3.48 14.50
C GLY A 189 9.62 -4.71 15.16
N ALA A 190 8.81 -5.72 15.48
CA ALA A 190 9.29 -7.02 15.98
C ALA A 190 9.50 -8.04 14.84
N GLY A 191 9.50 -7.60 13.58
CA GLY A 191 9.76 -8.48 12.44
C GLY A 191 8.69 -9.55 12.28
N LYS A 192 9.14 -10.74 11.93
CA LYS A 192 8.34 -11.95 11.80
C LYS A 192 7.51 -12.30 13.04
N ALA A 193 7.99 -11.97 14.24
CA ALA A 193 7.23 -12.20 15.47
C ALA A 193 5.92 -11.37 15.51
N SER A 194 5.90 -10.21 14.84
CA SER A 194 4.69 -9.40 14.73
C SER A 194 3.60 -10.10 13.91
N ILE A 195 3.96 -10.92 12.91
CA ILE A 195 3.00 -11.70 12.11
C ILE A 195 2.31 -12.73 13.01
N GLY A 196 3.09 -13.49 13.79
CA GLY A 196 2.54 -14.42 14.78
C GLY A 196 1.64 -13.72 15.80
N ALA A 197 2.04 -12.55 16.28
CA ALA A 197 1.23 -11.78 17.21
C ALA A 197 -0.07 -11.24 16.60
N LEU A 198 -0.07 -10.86 15.30
CA LEU A 198 -1.28 -10.49 14.57
C LEU A 198 -2.23 -11.67 14.43
N VAL A 199 -1.72 -12.87 14.16
CA VAL A 199 -2.51 -14.11 14.08
C VAL A 199 -3.09 -14.49 15.44
N GLU A 200 -2.25 -14.55 16.48
CA GLU A 200 -2.65 -15.03 17.81
C GLU A 200 -3.53 -14.03 18.56
N ASN A 201 -3.17 -12.74 18.55
CA ASN A 201 -3.83 -11.73 19.38
C ASN A 201 -4.78 -10.82 18.57
N GLY A 202 -4.42 -10.52 17.32
CA GLY A 202 -5.23 -9.67 16.45
C GLY A 202 -6.46 -10.40 15.93
N VAL A 203 -6.24 -11.44 15.12
CA VAL A 203 -7.32 -12.29 14.57
C VAL A 203 -8.04 -13.08 15.69
N GLY A 204 -7.30 -13.48 16.73
CA GLY A 204 -7.87 -14.11 17.93
C GLY A 204 -8.68 -13.17 18.83
N SER A 205 -8.76 -11.87 18.55
CA SER A 205 -9.47 -10.91 19.42
C SER A 205 -10.98 -11.18 19.46
N ASP A 206 -11.59 -10.93 20.61
CA ASP A 206 -13.06 -10.92 20.77
C ASP A 206 -13.69 -9.69 20.08
N ASN A 207 -12.92 -8.63 19.84
CA ASN A 207 -13.40 -7.43 19.18
C ASN A 207 -13.37 -7.58 17.64
N PRO A 208 -14.52 -7.52 16.93
CA PRO A 208 -14.59 -7.72 15.49
C PRO A 208 -13.80 -6.68 14.69
N ASP A 209 -13.73 -5.42 15.17
CA ASP A 209 -12.97 -4.37 14.47
C ASP A 209 -11.46 -4.61 14.57
N ILE A 210 -10.98 -5.17 15.69
CA ILE A 210 -9.58 -5.56 15.85
C ILE A 210 -9.25 -6.74 14.94
N ARG A 211 -10.13 -7.75 14.87
CA ARG A 211 -9.98 -8.85 13.92
C ARG A 211 -9.89 -8.34 12.50
N TYR A 212 -10.75 -7.37 12.15
CA TYR A 212 -10.76 -6.75 10.82
C TYR A 212 -9.43 -6.13 10.45
N VAL A 213 -8.88 -5.31 11.33
CA VAL A 213 -7.60 -4.67 11.08
C VAL A 213 -6.48 -5.70 11.00
N ALA A 214 -6.46 -6.69 11.89
CA ALA A 214 -5.41 -7.72 11.90
C ALA A 214 -5.42 -8.56 10.61
N ASP A 215 -6.59 -9.00 10.19
CA ASP A 215 -6.79 -9.74 8.95
C ASP A 215 -6.43 -8.91 7.71
N TYR A 216 -6.86 -7.64 7.65
CA TYR A 216 -6.47 -6.71 6.59
C TYR A 216 -4.95 -6.58 6.47
N LEU A 217 -4.25 -6.42 7.61
CA LEU A 217 -2.78 -6.34 7.64
C LEU A 217 -2.13 -7.66 7.21
N LEU A 218 -2.64 -8.80 7.65
CA LEU A 218 -2.13 -10.11 7.26
C LEU A 218 -2.34 -10.40 5.77
N ALA A 219 -3.50 -10.03 5.22
CA ALA A 219 -3.77 -10.13 3.78
C ALA A 219 -2.83 -9.23 2.98
N ALA A 220 -2.58 -8.00 3.45
CA ALA A 220 -1.62 -7.09 2.83
C ALA A 220 -0.18 -7.65 2.84
N LEU A 221 0.22 -8.27 3.96
CA LEU A 221 1.56 -8.85 4.11
C LEU A 221 1.77 -10.12 3.28
N THR A 222 0.78 -10.99 3.23
CA THR A 222 0.93 -12.35 2.70
C THR A 222 0.45 -12.47 1.26
N GLY A 223 -0.26 -11.46 0.75
CA GLY A 223 -0.91 -11.51 -0.56
C GLY A 223 -2.04 -12.52 -0.65
N ARG A 224 -2.39 -13.18 0.46
CA ARG A 224 -3.47 -14.16 0.50
C ARG A 224 -4.80 -13.44 0.52
N LYS A 225 -5.76 -14.01 -0.21
CA LYS A 225 -7.17 -13.61 -0.05
C LYS A 225 -7.56 -13.92 1.37
N SER A 226 -7.99 -12.89 2.09
CA SER A 226 -8.60 -13.08 3.39
C SER A 226 -9.90 -13.87 3.22
N LYS A 227 -10.25 -14.64 4.25
CA LYS A 227 -11.61 -15.14 4.45
C LYS A 227 -12.41 -14.09 5.22
N GLU A 228 -12.50 -12.88 4.66
CA GLU A 228 -13.18 -11.72 5.28
C GLU A 228 -14.59 -12.15 5.70
N ASP A 229 -15.27 -12.88 4.81
CA ASP A 229 -16.60 -13.42 5.05
C ASP A 229 -16.73 -14.32 6.28
N LEU A 230 -15.66 -14.93 6.80
CA LEU A 230 -15.74 -15.78 8.00
C LEU A 230 -15.48 -15.01 9.30
N LEU A 231 -14.52 -14.07 9.30
CA LEU A 231 -14.08 -13.39 10.51
C LEU A 231 -15.06 -12.32 11.02
N TYR A 232 -16.03 -11.94 10.18
CA TYR A 232 -17.00 -10.86 10.44
C TYR A 232 -18.45 -11.34 10.54
N GLU A 233 -18.66 -12.65 10.56
CA GLU A 233 -20.00 -13.21 10.73
C GLU A 233 -20.50 -13.06 12.17
N GLU A 234 -21.82 -12.98 12.31
CA GLU A 234 -22.47 -13.02 13.64
C GLU A 234 -22.38 -14.42 14.26
N ASP A 235 -22.18 -15.45 13.42
CA ASP A 235 -21.98 -16.83 13.84
C ASP A 235 -20.54 -17.07 14.32
N GLU A 236 -20.36 -17.21 15.64
CA GLU A 236 -19.07 -17.47 16.27
C GLU A 236 -18.38 -18.73 15.72
N THR A 237 -19.13 -19.70 15.19
CA THR A 237 -18.57 -20.90 14.56
C THR A 237 -17.77 -20.54 13.32
N LYS A 238 -18.31 -19.66 12.47
CA LYS A 238 -17.63 -19.16 11.27
C LYS A 238 -16.43 -18.29 11.64
N VAL A 239 -16.56 -17.46 12.68
CA VAL A 239 -15.45 -16.67 13.19
C VAL A 239 -14.30 -17.58 13.64
N GLU A 240 -14.61 -18.65 14.38
CA GLU A 240 -13.60 -19.61 14.83
C GLU A 240 -12.96 -20.39 13.67
N GLU A 241 -13.72 -20.72 12.61
CA GLU A 241 -13.16 -21.28 11.37
C GLU A 241 -12.17 -20.31 10.70
N GLY A 242 -12.49 -19.01 10.67
CA GLY A 242 -11.57 -17.97 10.18
C GLY A 242 -10.31 -17.87 11.03
N ARG A 243 -10.43 -17.91 12.37
CA ARG A 243 -9.29 -17.92 13.31
C ARG A 243 -8.42 -19.17 13.16
N ALA A 244 -9.04 -20.34 13.03
CA ALA A 244 -8.35 -21.60 12.81
C ALA A 244 -7.56 -21.56 11.51
N TRP A 245 -8.16 -21.05 10.43
CA TRP A 245 -7.49 -20.93 9.14
C TRP A 245 -6.19 -20.11 9.21
N TRP A 246 -6.20 -18.95 9.87
CA TRP A 246 -4.98 -18.14 10.04
C TRP A 246 -3.94 -18.81 10.95
N ARG A 247 -4.37 -19.51 12.02
CA ARG A 247 -3.46 -20.27 12.90
C ARG A 247 -2.80 -21.43 12.18
N ASP A 248 -3.57 -22.21 11.42
CA ASP A 248 -3.06 -23.33 10.66
C ASP A 248 -2.05 -22.86 9.62
N TRP A 249 -2.41 -21.83 8.85
CA TRP A 249 -1.48 -21.20 7.92
C TRP A 249 -0.19 -20.74 8.61
N TRP A 250 -0.30 -20.04 9.74
CA TRP A 250 0.87 -19.56 10.45
C TRP A 250 1.74 -20.71 10.95
N ASN A 251 1.14 -21.78 11.47
CA ASN A 251 1.88 -22.97 11.90
C ASN A 251 2.65 -23.63 10.76
N ASP A 252 2.10 -23.62 9.54
CA ASP A 252 2.77 -24.20 8.37
C ASP A 252 3.97 -23.37 7.89
N VAL A 253 3.94 -22.04 8.07
CA VAL A 253 4.96 -21.14 7.49
C VAL A 253 5.83 -20.40 8.50
N LYS A 254 5.55 -20.51 9.82
CA LYS A 254 6.28 -19.77 10.86
C LYS A 254 7.75 -20.13 10.97
N ASP A 255 8.21 -21.19 10.34
CA ASP A 255 9.62 -21.56 10.27
C ASP A 255 10.27 -21.22 8.91
N SER A 256 9.47 -20.84 7.92
CA SER A 256 9.94 -20.43 6.59
C SER A 256 10.67 -19.07 6.62
N PRO A 257 11.63 -18.83 5.71
CA PRO A 257 12.20 -17.51 5.48
C PRO A 257 11.12 -16.43 5.32
N LEU A 258 11.38 -15.21 5.78
CA LEU A 258 10.39 -14.13 5.73
C LEU A 258 9.96 -13.79 4.30
N GLU A 259 10.89 -13.88 3.35
CA GLU A 259 10.66 -13.78 1.90
C GLU A 259 9.67 -14.81 1.34
N ASP A 260 9.55 -15.99 1.95
CA ASP A 260 8.56 -16.99 1.54
C ASP A 260 7.17 -16.71 2.12
N ILE A 261 7.12 -16.10 3.30
CA ILE A 261 5.89 -15.72 4.01
C ILE A 261 5.28 -14.47 3.36
N VAL A 262 6.13 -13.49 3.08
CA VAL A 262 5.74 -12.20 2.54
C VAL A 262 5.78 -12.28 1.02
N ARG A 263 4.61 -12.43 0.42
CA ARG A 263 4.46 -12.43 -1.03
C ARG A 263 3.55 -11.27 -1.42
N PRO A 264 4.00 -10.36 -2.30
CA PRO A 264 3.08 -9.46 -2.97
C PRO A 264 2.04 -10.33 -3.68
N GLY A 265 0.78 -10.27 -3.23
CA GLY A 265 -0.33 -10.93 -3.90
C GLY A 265 -0.52 -10.37 -5.31
N VAL A 266 -1.31 -11.07 -6.13
CA VAL A 266 -1.49 -10.75 -7.55
C VAL A 266 -2.04 -9.34 -7.81
N ASP A 267 -2.78 -8.72 -6.89
CA ASP A 267 -3.12 -7.29 -6.93
C ASP A 267 -3.89 -6.92 -5.65
N PRO A 268 -3.23 -6.70 -4.50
CA PRO A 268 -3.95 -6.41 -3.26
C PRO A 268 -4.49 -4.96 -3.21
N GLY A 269 -4.44 -4.21 -4.31
CA GLY A 269 -4.70 -2.76 -4.33
C GLY A 269 -3.50 -1.95 -3.85
N ASN A 270 -3.45 -0.67 -4.23
CA ASN A 270 -2.35 0.23 -3.90
C ASN A 270 -2.16 0.42 -2.38
N THR A 271 -3.24 0.59 -1.61
CA THR A 271 -3.14 0.75 -0.15
C THR A 271 -2.45 -0.44 0.52
N LYS A 272 -2.86 -1.68 0.19
CA LYS A 272 -2.25 -2.88 0.79
C LYS A 272 -0.79 -3.02 0.39
N ARG A 273 -0.43 -2.70 -0.86
CA ARG A 273 0.98 -2.67 -1.32
C ARG A 273 1.81 -1.62 -0.57
N ALA A 274 1.26 -0.43 -0.30
CA ALA A 274 1.94 0.59 0.49
C ALA A 274 2.13 0.17 1.96
N VAL A 275 1.14 -0.49 2.56
CA VAL A 275 1.25 -1.06 3.91
C VAL A 275 2.30 -2.16 3.96
N LEU A 276 2.32 -3.04 2.95
CA LEU A 276 3.36 -4.06 2.80
C LEU A 276 4.76 -3.43 2.75
N ALA A 277 4.96 -2.41 1.91
CA ALA A 277 6.23 -1.69 1.82
C ALA A 277 6.70 -1.17 3.18
N LEU A 278 5.80 -0.53 3.95
CA LEU A 278 6.12 -0.03 5.28
C LEU A 278 6.50 -1.15 6.25
N ALA A 279 5.75 -2.26 6.24
CA ALA A 279 6.03 -3.39 7.11
C ALA A 279 7.42 -3.99 6.83
N LEU A 280 7.77 -4.17 5.55
CA LEU A 280 9.09 -4.65 5.13
C LEU A 280 10.22 -3.75 5.67
N GLY A 281 10.05 -2.43 5.62
CA GLY A 281 11.02 -1.48 6.20
C GLY A 281 11.21 -1.60 7.71
N TYR A 282 10.20 -2.10 8.44
CA TYR A 282 10.28 -2.31 9.89
C TYR A 282 10.74 -3.70 10.28
N PHE A 283 10.63 -4.69 9.39
CA PHE A 283 11.07 -6.05 9.67
C PHE A 283 12.58 -6.18 9.88
N ARG A 284 13.37 -5.26 9.30
CA ARG A 284 14.83 -5.26 9.40
C ARG A 284 15.48 -6.57 8.97
N ASP A 285 14.89 -7.18 7.95
CA ASP A 285 15.34 -8.48 7.42
C ASP A 285 15.98 -8.28 6.05
N ARG A 286 17.13 -8.94 5.84
CA ARG A 286 17.91 -8.80 4.61
C ARG A 286 17.16 -9.28 3.37
N GLY A 287 16.37 -10.34 3.50
CA GLY A 287 15.59 -10.92 2.41
C GLY A 287 14.48 -9.98 1.91
N THR A 288 14.11 -8.98 2.70
CA THR A 288 13.03 -8.03 2.33
C THR A 288 13.49 -6.90 1.40
N VAL A 289 14.79 -6.62 1.33
CA VAL A 289 15.33 -5.48 0.57
C VAL A 289 15.03 -5.58 -0.94
N PRO A 290 15.22 -6.74 -1.61
CA PRO A 290 14.82 -6.89 -3.02
C PRO A 290 13.35 -6.57 -3.28
N PHE A 291 12.44 -6.98 -2.39
CA PHE A 291 11.01 -6.69 -2.51
C PHE A 291 10.71 -5.20 -2.40
N LEU A 292 11.43 -4.49 -1.51
CA LEU A 292 11.31 -3.03 -1.43
C LEU A 292 11.74 -2.35 -2.73
N PHE A 293 12.78 -2.84 -3.40
CA PHE A 293 13.19 -2.33 -4.71
C PHE A 293 12.15 -2.60 -5.79
N ASP A 294 11.51 -3.77 -5.78
CA ASP A 294 10.41 -4.06 -6.71
C ASP A 294 9.23 -3.09 -6.48
N LEU A 295 8.89 -2.79 -5.21
CA LEU A 295 7.84 -1.84 -4.84
C LEU A 295 8.22 -0.38 -5.14
N MET A 296 9.51 -0.05 -5.26
CA MET A 296 9.95 1.26 -5.75
C MET A 296 9.73 1.43 -7.27
N GLU A 297 9.47 0.35 -8.01
CA GLU A 297 9.13 0.38 -9.44
C GLU A 297 7.61 0.23 -9.67
N ASP A 298 6.81 0.28 -8.60
CA ASP A 298 5.36 0.16 -8.67
C ASP A 298 4.74 1.25 -9.56
N SER A 299 3.62 0.95 -10.22
CA SER A 299 2.89 1.95 -11.02
C SER A 299 2.25 3.04 -10.17
N ASP A 300 1.93 2.74 -8.90
CA ASP A 300 1.31 3.67 -7.97
C ASP A 300 2.36 4.50 -7.19
N THR A 301 2.21 5.82 -7.23
CA THR A 301 3.14 6.77 -6.59
C THR A 301 3.19 6.64 -5.07
N GLU A 302 2.09 6.30 -4.41
CA GLU A 302 2.06 6.14 -2.95
C GLU A 302 2.78 4.88 -2.49
N VAL A 303 2.69 3.80 -3.28
CA VAL A 303 3.44 2.56 -3.04
C VAL A 303 4.93 2.83 -3.19
N ARG A 304 5.33 3.50 -4.27
CA ARG A 304 6.72 3.92 -4.51
C ARG A 304 7.29 4.77 -3.36
N ALA A 305 6.53 5.77 -2.91
CA ALA A 305 6.92 6.62 -1.79
C ALA A 305 7.09 5.83 -0.49
N ALA A 306 6.16 4.91 -0.19
CA ALA A 306 6.23 4.05 0.99
C ALA A 306 7.43 3.10 0.96
N ALA A 307 7.74 2.55 -0.22
CA ALA A 307 8.88 1.67 -0.44
C ALA A 307 10.20 2.41 -0.27
N TYR A 308 10.32 3.61 -0.87
CA TYR A 308 11.50 4.44 -0.70
C TYR A 308 11.71 4.89 0.74
N GLU A 309 10.66 5.34 1.44
CA GLU A 309 10.74 5.68 2.86
C GLU A 309 11.27 4.50 3.69
N SER A 310 10.83 3.28 3.34
CA SER A 310 11.25 2.04 3.98
C SER A 310 12.71 1.69 3.68
N VAL A 311 13.17 1.88 2.43
CA VAL A 311 14.57 1.74 2.05
C VAL A 311 15.46 2.74 2.78
N VAL A 312 15.10 4.03 2.82
CA VAL A 312 15.87 5.05 3.55
C VAL A 312 15.92 4.73 5.04
N ARG A 313 14.80 4.29 5.62
CA ARG A 313 14.75 3.88 7.04
C ARG A 313 15.69 2.71 7.33
N LEU A 314 15.62 1.68 6.49
CA LEU A 314 16.29 0.40 6.67
C LEU A 314 17.78 0.49 6.37
N LEU A 315 18.12 1.16 5.27
CA LEU A 315 19.48 1.21 4.72
C LEU A 315 20.24 2.48 5.11
N LYS A 316 19.55 3.46 5.70
CA LYS A 316 20.07 4.81 5.98
C LYS A 316 20.70 5.47 4.75
N ASN A 317 20.21 5.11 3.57
CA ASN A 317 20.76 5.52 2.29
C ASN A 317 19.70 6.22 1.42
N ASP A 318 19.81 7.53 1.31
CA ASP A 318 18.99 8.42 0.47
C ASP A 318 19.73 8.90 -0.80
N ARG A 319 20.97 8.43 -1.04
CA ARG A 319 21.95 9.11 -1.89
C ARG A 319 21.77 8.94 -3.39
N PHE A 320 20.91 8.03 -3.85
CA PHE A 320 20.69 7.83 -5.29
C PHE A 320 19.66 8.80 -5.90
N GLY A 321 19.14 9.77 -5.12
CA GLY A 321 18.28 10.84 -5.65
C GLY A 321 16.93 10.34 -6.13
N TYR A 322 16.38 9.32 -5.48
CA TYR A 322 15.10 8.73 -5.87
C TYR A 322 13.94 9.70 -5.64
N ASP A 323 13.18 9.95 -6.69
CA ASP A 323 11.94 10.71 -6.66
C ASP A 323 10.76 9.78 -6.99
N PRO A 324 9.84 9.49 -6.04
CA PRO A 324 8.68 8.65 -6.30
C PRO A 324 7.74 9.23 -7.36
N SER A 325 7.79 10.53 -7.65
CA SER A 325 6.96 11.19 -8.65
C SER A 325 7.58 11.23 -10.06
N ALA A 326 8.83 10.78 -10.20
CA ALA A 326 9.52 10.71 -11.48
C ALA A 326 8.85 9.72 -12.46
N SER A 327 9.27 9.78 -13.72
CA SER A 327 8.83 8.81 -14.74
C SER A 327 9.39 7.42 -14.45
N LEU A 328 8.65 6.37 -14.83
CA LEU A 328 9.08 4.97 -14.63
C LEU A 328 10.48 4.67 -15.18
N PRO A 329 10.92 5.16 -16.36
CA PRO A 329 12.28 4.94 -16.82
C PRO A 329 13.36 5.51 -15.89
N LEU A 330 13.14 6.71 -15.34
CA LEU A 330 14.08 7.35 -14.40
C LEU A 330 14.09 6.62 -13.06
N ILE A 331 12.91 6.18 -12.60
CA ILE A 331 12.76 5.32 -11.42
C ILE A 331 13.54 4.02 -11.60
N THR A 332 13.37 3.31 -12.71
CA THR A 332 14.07 2.04 -12.98
C THR A 332 15.58 2.24 -13.04
N GLU A 333 16.08 3.32 -13.62
CA GLU A 333 17.52 3.63 -13.60
C GLU A 333 18.04 3.84 -12.17
N THR A 334 17.27 4.54 -11.34
CA THR A 334 17.64 4.82 -9.94
C THR A 334 17.59 3.55 -9.09
N VAL A 335 16.56 2.73 -9.27
CA VAL A 335 16.41 1.43 -8.58
C VAL A 335 17.51 0.47 -8.99
N LYS A 336 17.95 0.48 -10.26
CA LYS A 336 19.12 -0.28 -10.70
C LYS A 336 20.38 0.06 -9.89
N LYS A 337 20.65 1.35 -9.64
CA LYS A 337 21.78 1.80 -8.80
C LYS A 337 21.67 1.26 -7.36
N TYR A 338 20.45 1.28 -6.78
CA TYR A 338 20.19 0.67 -5.48
C TYR A 338 20.49 -0.84 -5.45
N ARG A 339 20.06 -1.58 -6.48
CA ARG A 339 20.29 -3.04 -6.59
C ARG A 339 21.78 -3.36 -6.71
N GLU A 340 22.50 -2.67 -7.58
CA GLU A 340 23.95 -2.85 -7.77
C GLU A 340 24.73 -2.57 -6.48
N TRP A 341 24.39 -1.48 -5.78
CA TRP A 341 24.99 -1.18 -4.49
C TRP A 341 24.65 -2.25 -3.45
N TRP A 342 23.38 -2.64 -3.33
CA TRP A 342 22.95 -3.67 -2.39
C TRP A 342 23.68 -4.99 -2.62
N ASP A 343 23.82 -5.43 -3.87
CA ASP A 343 24.55 -6.65 -4.22
C ASP A 343 26.01 -6.63 -3.77
N SER A 344 26.64 -5.44 -3.75
CA SER A 344 28.02 -5.28 -3.27
C SER A 344 28.17 -5.36 -1.76
N VAL A 345 27.14 -5.02 -0.97
CA VAL A 345 27.22 -4.93 0.50
C VAL A 345 26.41 -5.99 1.25
N LYS A 346 25.38 -6.61 0.63
CA LYS A 346 24.38 -7.46 1.32
C LYS A 346 24.96 -8.64 2.11
N ALA A 347 26.13 -9.15 1.74
CA ALA A 347 26.76 -10.25 2.47
C ALA A 347 27.31 -9.80 3.84
N ALA A 348 27.77 -8.56 3.93
CA ALA A 348 28.40 -7.99 5.13
C ALA A 348 27.49 -6.99 5.87
N TYR A 349 26.38 -6.56 5.25
CA TYR A 349 25.51 -5.51 5.78
C TYR A 349 24.92 -5.86 7.15
N ASP A 350 25.19 -5.02 8.14
CA ASP A 350 24.66 -5.13 9.50
C ASP A 350 23.61 -4.03 9.75
N PHE A 351 22.34 -4.42 9.91
CA PHE A 351 21.24 -3.50 10.21
C PHE A 351 21.37 -2.79 11.57
N SER A 352 22.26 -3.25 12.44
CA SER A 352 22.57 -2.56 13.70
C SER A 352 23.54 -1.39 13.52
N ARG A 353 24.31 -1.38 12.41
CA ARG A 353 25.28 -0.34 12.04
C ARG A 353 25.19 0.03 10.55
N PRO A 354 24.02 0.49 10.08
CA PRO A 354 23.80 0.76 8.67
C PRO A 354 24.77 1.82 8.09
N GLU A 355 25.25 2.74 8.93
CA GLU A 355 26.22 3.79 8.58
C GLU A 355 27.59 3.27 8.09
N ASP A 356 28.05 2.12 8.60
CA ASP A 356 29.36 1.55 8.26
C ASP A 356 29.44 1.07 6.80
N PHE A 357 28.28 0.87 6.16
CA PHE A 357 28.15 0.31 4.82
C PHE A 357 27.66 1.34 3.80
N LEU A 358 27.55 2.61 4.19
CA LEU A 358 27.21 3.66 3.26
C LEU A 358 28.34 3.82 2.24
N PRO A 359 28.03 3.92 0.93
CA PRO A 359 29.06 4.21 -0.05
C PRO A 359 29.69 5.56 0.31
N PRO A 360 31.00 5.77 0.01
CA PRO A 360 31.60 7.08 0.20
C PRO A 360 30.69 8.12 -0.48
N PRO A 361 30.50 9.32 0.12
CA PRO A 361 29.72 10.35 -0.54
C PRO A 361 30.26 10.53 -1.96
N PRO A 362 29.38 10.75 -2.97
CA PRO A 362 29.84 11.00 -4.32
C PRO A 362 30.94 12.05 -4.22
N ALA A 363 32.10 11.76 -4.81
CA ALA A 363 33.23 12.68 -4.77
C ALA A 363 32.69 14.06 -5.12
N ALA A 364 32.85 15.03 -4.20
CA ALA A 364 32.28 16.35 -4.37
C ALA A 364 32.59 16.79 -5.78
N GLU A 365 31.54 17.05 -6.57
CA GLU A 365 31.71 17.53 -7.94
C GLU A 365 32.69 18.70 -7.85
N PRO A 366 33.83 18.65 -8.56
CA PRO A 366 34.82 19.70 -8.45
C PRO A 366 34.09 21.03 -8.66
N PRO A 367 34.35 22.05 -7.81
CA PRO A 367 33.60 23.28 -7.85
C PRO A 367 33.54 23.76 -9.29
N ALA A 368 32.34 24.04 -9.78
CA ALA A 368 32.15 24.54 -11.13
C ALA A 368 33.19 25.67 -11.35
N PRO A 369 33.95 25.63 -12.46
CA PRO A 369 34.96 26.64 -12.71
C PRO A 369 34.30 28.01 -12.56
N PRO A 370 34.98 28.98 -11.92
CA PRO A 370 34.40 30.31 -11.74
C PRO A 370 33.94 30.82 -13.11
N PRO A 371 32.76 31.45 -13.22
CA PRO A 371 32.30 32.00 -14.48
C PRO A 371 33.39 32.94 -14.99
N ASP A 372 33.86 32.70 -16.23
CA ASP A 372 34.92 33.48 -16.84
C ASP A 372 34.63 34.97 -16.64
N ALA A 373 35.51 35.64 -15.89
CA ALA A 373 35.47 37.09 -15.72
C ALA A 373 35.94 37.73 -17.03
N GLY A 374 35.03 37.78 -18.01
CA GLY A 374 35.20 38.44 -19.30
C GLY A 374 34.97 39.95 -19.22
#